data_AF-A0A7I7K3F6-F1
#
_entry.id   AF-A0A7I7K3F6-F1
#
_cell.length_a   1.000
_cell.length_b   1.000
_cell.length_c   1.000
_cell.angle_alpha   90.00
_cell.angle_beta   90.00
_cell.angle_gamma   90.00
#
_symmetry.space_group_name_H-M   'P 1'
#
loop_
_entity.id
_entity.type
_entity.pdbx_description
1 polymer ?
#
loop_
_entity_poly.entity_id
_entity_poly.type
_entity_poly.pdbx_seq_one_letter_code
_entity_poly.pdbx_strand_id
1 'polypeptide(L)'
;MPLYNQRDLSRAIRKVPPGTFANCHLFFDEFTENIVSSADVSPVFIVRDPRDIVVSQLHYIEAFKGHHSHRHLTSTYSTRSERLDSLIFGWKTSDSVRGLADIGTRLRSFKGWPNAIPTFKFEEFAQASSRENLEAALFRLLQAVGLEERCDIETAMRGIGDKWSPTLNTAAAGRWREVLTPRQSAAIADLASDYLAEYGYESS
;
A
#
# COMPACT_ATOMS: atom_id res chain seq x y z
N MET A 1 -20.08 4.91 12.15
CA MET A 1 -20.81 4.06 11.17
C MET A 1 -19.76 3.23 10.44
N PRO A 2 -19.91 1.90 10.30
CA PRO A 2 -18.88 1.05 9.72
C PRO A 2 -18.62 1.42 8.26
N LEU A 3 -17.35 1.47 7.86
CA LEU A 3 -16.95 1.82 6.48
C LEU A 3 -17.34 0.73 5.47
N TYR A 4 -17.52 -0.50 5.96
CA TYR A 4 -17.86 -1.68 5.17
C TYR A 4 -19.11 -2.36 5.70
N ASN A 5 -19.85 -3.04 4.81
CA ASN A 5 -20.90 -3.95 5.24
C ASN A 5 -20.28 -5.16 5.94
N GLN A 6 -20.69 -5.38 7.19
CA GLN A 6 -20.17 -6.43 8.07
C GLN A 6 -20.21 -7.83 7.45
N ARG A 7 -21.36 -8.18 6.87
CA ARG A 7 -21.60 -9.51 6.32
C ARG A 7 -20.78 -9.74 5.07
N ASP A 8 -20.61 -8.70 4.26
CA ASP A 8 -19.85 -8.79 3.02
C ASP A 8 -18.35 -8.89 3.28
N LEU A 9 -17.83 -8.10 4.23
CA LEU A 9 -16.42 -8.19 4.63
C LEU A 9 -16.10 -9.55 5.25
N SER A 10 -16.90 -10.02 6.21
CA SER A 10 -16.71 -11.34 6.83
C SER A 10 -16.79 -12.46 5.78
N ARG A 11 -17.74 -12.38 4.84
CA ARG A 11 -17.84 -13.35 3.73
C ARG A 11 -16.64 -13.27 2.79
N ALA A 12 -16.10 -12.09 2.53
CA ALA A 12 -14.92 -11.93 1.69
C ALA A 12 -13.68 -12.55 2.34
N ILE A 13 -13.45 -12.32 3.63
CA ILE A 13 -12.30 -12.90 4.36
C ILE A 13 -12.41 -14.43 4.42
N ARG A 14 -13.60 -14.98 4.70
CA ARG A 14 -13.83 -16.44 4.70
C ARG A 14 -13.62 -17.12 3.35
N LYS A 15 -13.57 -16.36 2.25
CA LYS A 15 -13.31 -16.91 0.92
C LYS A 15 -11.82 -17.09 0.63
N VAL A 16 -10.92 -16.60 1.49
CA VAL A 16 -9.48 -16.82 1.36
C VAL A 16 -9.19 -18.28 1.69
N PRO A 17 -8.79 -19.12 0.71
CA PRO A 17 -8.52 -20.53 1.01
C PRO A 17 -7.26 -20.70 1.87
N PRO A 18 -7.18 -21.78 2.67
CA PRO A 18 -5.96 -22.12 3.40
C PRO A 18 -4.73 -22.19 2.48
N GLY A 19 -3.60 -21.65 2.94
CA GLY A 19 -2.35 -21.62 2.17
C GLY A 19 -2.32 -20.61 1.02
N THR A 20 -3.28 -19.68 0.98
CA THR A 20 -3.29 -18.59 -0.02
C THR A 20 -3.19 -17.23 0.67
N PHE A 21 -2.92 -16.20 -0.12
CA PHE A 21 -2.90 -14.81 0.34
C PHE A 21 -3.90 -13.98 -0.46
N ALA A 22 -4.43 -12.94 0.18
CA ALA A 22 -5.24 -11.92 -0.46
C ALA A 22 -4.66 -10.54 -0.12
N ASN A 23 -4.74 -9.60 -1.07
CA ASN A 23 -4.44 -8.20 -0.81
C ASN A 23 -5.73 -7.38 -0.77
N CYS A 24 -5.75 -6.36 0.08
CA CYS A 24 -6.88 -5.45 0.17
C CYS A 24 -6.42 -4.10 0.73
N HIS A 25 -7.24 -3.08 0.50
CA HIS A 25 -7.07 -1.75 1.08
C HIS A 25 -8.24 -1.48 2.03
N LEU A 26 -8.22 -2.12 3.19
CA LEU A 26 -9.24 -1.94 4.22
C LEU A 26 -8.89 -0.75 5.10
N PHE A 27 -9.79 0.24 5.15
CA PHE A 27 -9.67 1.33 6.10
C PHE A 27 -9.86 0.82 7.53
N PHE A 28 -9.20 1.48 8.47
CA PHE A 28 -9.30 1.17 9.87
C PHE A 28 -10.58 1.79 10.45
N ASP A 29 -11.36 0.95 11.10
CA ASP A 29 -12.29 1.30 12.14
C ASP A 29 -12.35 0.12 13.12
N GLU A 30 -12.73 0.35 14.38
CA GLU A 30 -12.78 -0.70 15.41
C GLU A 30 -13.63 -1.89 14.96
N PHE A 31 -14.65 -1.66 14.14
CA PHE A 31 -15.52 -2.71 13.65
C PHE A 31 -14.81 -3.61 12.62
N THR A 32 -14.08 -3.01 11.69
CA THR A 32 -13.28 -3.70 10.67
C THR A 32 -12.13 -4.46 11.32
N GLU A 33 -11.47 -3.85 12.30
CA GLU A 33 -10.41 -4.48 13.09
C GLU A 33 -10.94 -5.73 13.81
N ASN A 34 -12.07 -5.65 14.51
CA ASN A 34 -12.69 -6.80 15.16
C ASN A 34 -12.99 -7.97 14.19
N ILE A 35 -13.47 -7.70 12.98
CA ILE A 35 -13.70 -8.77 11.98
C ILE A 35 -12.38 -9.43 11.60
N VAL A 36 -11.35 -8.63 11.30
CA VAL A 36 -10.05 -9.11 10.83
C VAL A 36 -9.35 -9.90 11.93
N SER A 37 -9.33 -9.39 13.16
CA SER A 37 -8.72 -10.03 14.34
C SER A 37 -9.42 -11.32 14.75
N SER A 38 -10.71 -11.49 14.41
CA SER A 38 -11.50 -12.70 14.73
C SER A 38 -11.54 -13.74 13.61
N ALA A 39 -10.91 -13.44 12.46
CA ALA A 39 -10.92 -14.34 11.31
C ALA A 39 -9.76 -15.34 11.36
N ASP A 40 -9.95 -16.50 10.71
CA ASP A 40 -8.92 -17.53 10.57
C ASP A 40 -7.92 -17.15 9.45
N VAL A 41 -7.27 -16.00 9.61
CA VAL A 41 -6.25 -15.45 8.70
C VAL A 41 -5.18 -14.73 9.52
N SER A 42 -3.97 -14.62 8.96
CA SER A 42 -2.87 -13.87 9.57
C SER A 42 -2.68 -12.52 8.85
N PRO A 43 -3.32 -11.43 9.32
CA PRO A 43 -3.23 -10.13 8.66
C PRO A 43 -1.87 -9.47 8.91
N VAL A 44 -1.34 -8.82 7.88
CA VAL A 44 -0.16 -7.94 7.98
C VAL A 44 -0.46 -6.62 7.31
N PHE A 45 0.06 -5.54 7.87
CA PHE A 45 -0.06 -4.21 7.29
C PHE A 45 1.25 -3.78 6.64
N ILE A 46 1.20 -3.35 5.38
CA ILE A 46 2.37 -2.87 4.66
C ILE A 46 2.24 -1.36 4.47
N VAL A 47 3.22 -0.64 5.00
CA VAL A 47 3.35 0.81 4.79
C VAL A 47 4.40 1.09 3.72
N ARG A 48 4.27 2.23 3.07
CA ARG A 48 5.18 2.67 2.01
C ARG A 48 5.33 4.18 2.01
N ASP A 49 6.45 4.70 1.50
CA ASP A 49 6.64 6.13 1.29
C ASP A 49 5.46 6.71 0.46
N PRO A 50 4.71 7.70 0.97
CA PRO A 50 3.54 8.24 0.29
C PRO A 50 3.87 8.86 -1.07
N ARG A 51 5.11 9.29 -1.27
CA ARG A 51 5.61 9.82 -2.55
C ARG A 51 5.68 8.72 -3.60
N ASP A 52 6.15 7.52 -3.23
CA ASP A 52 6.12 6.36 -4.13
C ASP A 52 4.71 5.79 -4.30
N ILE A 53 3.83 5.89 -3.29
CA ILE A 53 2.43 5.47 -3.41
C ILE A 53 1.75 6.21 -4.57
N VAL A 54 1.89 7.54 -4.63
CA VAL A 54 1.29 8.36 -5.70
C VAL A 54 1.82 7.96 -7.08
N VAL A 55 3.14 7.80 -7.21
CA VAL A 55 3.78 7.44 -8.49
C VAL A 55 3.36 6.05 -8.95
N SER A 56 3.34 5.08 -8.03
CA SER A 56 2.93 3.71 -8.30
C SER A 56 1.44 3.64 -8.65
N GLN A 57 0.60 4.39 -7.94
CA GLN A 57 -0.83 4.48 -8.21
C GLN A 57 -1.11 5.03 -9.60
N LEU A 58 -0.42 6.11 -10.02
CA LEU A 58 -0.57 6.64 -11.37
C LEU A 58 -0.24 5.58 -12.42
N HIS A 59 0.91 4.93 -12.28
CA HIS A 59 1.35 3.90 -13.23
C HIS A 59 0.33 2.76 -13.34
N TYR A 60 -0.19 2.30 -12.20
CA TYR A 60 -1.22 1.25 -12.17
C TYR A 60 -2.52 1.69 -12.86
N ILE A 61 -3.02 2.89 -12.56
CA ILE A 61 -4.26 3.40 -13.15
C ILE A 61 -4.10 3.58 -14.66
N GLU A 62 -2.96 4.10 -15.13
CA GLU A 62 -2.70 4.27 -16.57
C GLU A 62 -2.58 2.92 -17.30
N ALA A 63 -1.95 1.93 -16.67
CA ALA A 63 -1.79 0.60 -17.26
C ALA A 63 -3.09 -0.22 -17.27
N PHE A 64 -3.91 -0.11 -16.21
CA PHE A 64 -5.14 -0.87 -16.07
C PHE A 64 -6.37 -0.08 -16.52
N LYS A 65 -6.74 -0.22 -17.79
CA LYS A 65 -7.91 0.47 -18.40
C LYS A 65 -9.24 0.18 -17.70
N GLY A 66 -9.35 -0.96 -16.99
CA GLY A 66 -10.52 -1.34 -16.20
C GLY A 66 -10.62 -0.63 -14.84
N HIS A 67 -9.61 0.15 -14.44
CA HIS A 67 -9.64 0.88 -13.19
C HIS A 67 -10.73 1.95 -13.23
N HIS A 68 -11.52 2.06 -12.16
CA HIS A 68 -12.65 3.01 -12.10
C HIS A 68 -12.22 4.47 -12.35
N SER A 69 -11.02 4.86 -11.92
CA SER A 69 -10.45 6.19 -12.16
C SER A 69 -9.76 6.35 -13.52
N HIS A 70 -9.52 5.28 -14.30
CA HIS A 70 -8.71 5.37 -15.52
C HIS A 70 -9.25 6.40 -16.50
N ARG A 71 -10.55 6.30 -16.81
CA ARG A 71 -11.21 7.22 -17.76
C ARG A 71 -11.13 8.65 -17.26
N HIS A 72 -11.51 8.90 -15.99
CA HIS A 72 -11.47 10.24 -15.41
C HIS A 72 -10.06 10.84 -15.47
N LEU A 73 -9.06 10.06 -15.05
CA LEU A 73 -7.68 10.52 -14.95
C LEU A 73 -7.09 10.85 -16.33
N THR A 74 -7.35 10.01 -17.33
CA THR A 74 -6.78 10.16 -18.67
C THR A 74 -7.54 11.16 -19.56
N SER A 75 -8.84 11.37 -19.33
CA SER A 75 -9.65 12.33 -20.11
C SER A 75 -9.67 13.73 -19.53
N THR A 76 -9.52 13.88 -18.21
CA THR A 76 -9.65 15.19 -17.52
C THR A 76 -8.31 15.92 -17.48
N TYR A 77 -7.21 15.19 -17.32
CA TYR A 77 -5.88 15.75 -17.14
C TYR A 77 -5.00 15.40 -18.34
N SER A 78 -4.52 16.44 -19.03
CA SER A 78 -3.81 16.32 -20.30
C SER A 78 -2.38 15.84 -20.11
N THR A 79 -1.73 16.27 -19.03
CA THR A 79 -0.34 15.94 -18.75
C THR A 79 -0.20 14.93 -17.61
N ARG A 80 0.90 14.18 -17.62
CA ARG A 80 1.25 13.28 -16.51
C ARG A 80 1.39 14.03 -15.18
N SER A 81 1.87 15.27 -15.21
CA SER A 81 2.02 16.11 -14.02
C SER A 81 0.67 16.49 -13.41
N GLU A 82 -0.30 16.90 -14.23
CA GLU A 82 -1.66 17.18 -13.75
C GLU A 82 -2.35 15.93 -13.18
N ARG A 83 -2.08 14.75 -13.76
CA ARG A 83 -2.57 13.48 -13.21
C ARG A 83 -1.97 13.19 -11.84
N LEU A 84 -0.66 13.42 -11.66
CA LEU A 84 -0.02 13.31 -10.34
C LEU A 84 -0.64 14.28 -9.34
N ASP A 85 -0.81 15.55 -9.71
CA ASP A 85 -1.47 16.55 -8.86
C ASP A 85 -2.86 16.09 -8.44
N SER A 86 -3.66 15.54 -9.37
CA SER A 86 -4.99 15.03 -9.06
C SER A 86 -5.00 13.87 -8.05
N LEU A 87 -3.95 13.04 -8.04
CA LEU A 87 -3.80 11.98 -7.03
C LEU A 87 -3.31 12.54 -5.69
N ILE A 88 -2.51 13.60 -5.69
CA ILE A 88 -2.02 14.24 -4.46
C ILE A 88 -3.16 14.97 -3.75
N PHE A 89 -3.87 15.84 -4.48
CA PHE A 89 -4.90 16.72 -3.92
C PHE A 89 -6.31 16.12 -3.96
N GLY A 90 -6.51 15.07 -4.76
CA GLY A 90 -7.82 14.46 -4.95
C GLY A 90 -8.74 15.25 -5.87
N TRP A 91 -9.98 14.80 -5.97
CA TRP A 91 -11.06 15.46 -6.70
C TRP A 91 -12.41 15.18 -6.05
N LYS A 92 -13.38 16.07 -6.24
CA LYS A 92 -14.73 15.91 -5.69
C LYS A 92 -15.54 14.89 -6.49
N THR A 93 -16.50 14.25 -5.82
CA THR A 93 -17.50 13.41 -6.49
C THR A 93 -18.32 14.25 -7.47
N SER A 94 -18.59 13.68 -8.63
CA SER A 94 -19.53 14.18 -9.63
C SER A 94 -20.48 13.06 -10.05
N ASP A 95 -21.47 13.39 -10.89
CA ASP A 95 -22.46 12.42 -11.39
C ASP A 95 -21.83 11.20 -12.10
N SER A 96 -20.61 11.37 -12.65
CA SER A 96 -19.94 10.34 -13.45
C SER A 96 -18.73 9.72 -12.78
N VAL A 97 -18.24 10.28 -11.67
CA VAL A 97 -16.97 9.89 -11.06
C VAL A 97 -17.03 10.00 -9.53
N ARG A 98 -16.64 8.91 -8.85
CA ARG A 98 -16.43 8.93 -7.40
C ARG A 98 -15.25 9.84 -7.05
N GLY A 99 -15.42 10.69 -6.05
CA GLY A 99 -14.35 11.54 -5.53
C GLY A 99 -13.18 10.75 -4.97
N LEU A 100 -12.03 11.38 -4.96
CA LEU A 100 -10.81 10.91 -4.31
C LEU A 100 -10.39 11.98 -3.30
N ALA A 101 -10.15 11.60 -2.05
CA ALA A 101 -9.58 12.52 -1.07
C ALA A 101 -8.08 12.75 -1.35
N ASP A 102 -7.52 13.81 -0.78
CA ASP A 102 -6.08 14.05 -0.81
C ASP A 102 -5.31 12.87 -0.18
N ILE A 103 -4.02 12.75 -0.54
CA ILE A 103 -3.18 11.63 -0.11
C ILE A 103 -3.11 11.51 1.42
N GLY A 104 -3.03 12.62 2.14
CA GLY A 104 -2.97 12.63 3.60
C GLY A 104 -4.24 12.06 4.22
N THR A 105 -5.40 12.52 3.76
CA THR A 105 -6.71 12.03 4.23
C THR A 105 -6.88 10.55 3.94
N ARG A 106 -6.43 10.08 2.76
CA ARG A 106 -6.46 8.65 2.44
C ARG A 106 -5.58 7.81 3.36
N LEU A 107 -4.37 8.28 3.70
CA LEU A 107 -3.45 7.58 4.58
C LEU A 107 -3.94 7.55 6.03
N ARG A 108 -4.53 8.65 6.53
CA ARG A 108 -5.14 8.72 7.86
C ARG A 108 -6.25 7.69 8.05
N SER A 109 -6.97 7.32 7.00
CA SER A 109 -7.96 6.24 7.05
C SER A 109 -7.39 4.86 7.43
N PHE A 110 -6.07 4.68 7.46
CA PHE A 110 -5.41 3.42 7.85
C PHE A 110 -4.69 3.49 9.21
N LYS A 111 -4.66 4.65 9.87
CA LYS A 111 -3.79 4.94 11.02
C LYS A 111 -3.93 3.98 12.23
N GLY A 112 -5.05 3.27 12.37
CA GLY A 112 -5.21 2.33 13.48
C GLY A 112 -4.57 0.96 13.24
N TRP A 113 -4.32 0.54 12.00
CA TRP A 113 -3.76 -0.78 11.70
C TRP A 113 -2.41 -1.07 12.35
N PRO A 114 -1.44 -0.13 12.41
CA PRO A 114 -0.15 -0.39 13.04
C PRO A 114 -0.20 -0.82 14.49
N ASN A 115 -1.24 -0.40 15.22
CA ASN A 115 -1.42 -0.78 16.62
C ASN A 115 -2.23 -2.07 16.79
N ALA A 116 -2.89 -2.55 15.72
CA ALA A 116 -3.75 -3.71 15.74
C ALA A 116 -3.08 -4.98 15.19
N ILE A 117 -2.22 -4.83 14.18
CA ILE A 117 -1.62 -5.98 13.45
C ILE A 117 -0.14 -5.73 13.11
N PRO A 118 0.66 -6.80 12.90
CA PRO A 118 2.06 -6.68 12.50
C PRO A 118 2.23 -5.79 11.27
N THR A 119 3.14 -4.83 11.36
CA THR A 119 3.36 -3.81 10.33
C THR A 119 4.79 -3.84 9.81
N PHE A 120 4.94 -3.73 8.49
CA PHE A 120 6.22 -3.75 7.80
C PHE A 120 6.31 -2.62 6.79
N LYS A 121 7.51 -2.07 6.59
CA LYS A 121 7.75 -1.15 5.48
C LYS A 121 8.02 -1.92 4.20
N PHE A 122 7.43 -1.47 3.10
CA PHE A 122 7.71 -1.99 1.77
C PHE A 122 9.21 -1.91 1.44
N GLU A 123 9.86 -0.84 1.89
CA GLU A 123 11.29 -0.58 1.67
C GLU A 123 12.21 -1.62 2.34
N GLU A 124 11.77 -2.29 3.41
CA GLU A 124 12.53 -3.38 4.04
C GLU A 124 12.74 -4.57 3.10
N PHE A 125 11.82 -4.76 2.16
CA PHE A 125 11.89 -5.84 1.17
C PHE A 125 12.43 -5.35 -0.17
N ALA A 126 11.98 -4.19 -0.64
CA ALA A 126 12.32 -3.67 -1.96
C ALA A 126 13.71 -3.01 -2.04
N GLN A 127 14.25 -2.56 -0.91
CA GLN A 127 15.53 -1.88 -0.79
C GLN A 127 16.39 -2.45 0.34
N ALA A 128 16.25 -3.74 0.61
CA ALA A 128 17.12 -4.41 1.57
C ALA A 128 18.59 -4.15 1.23
N SER A 129 19.33 -3.55 2.16
CA SER A 129 20.73 -3.16 1.92
C SER A 129 21.69 -4.35 1.85
N SER A 130 21.24 -5.54 2.28
CA SER A 130 21.95 -6.79 2.16
C SER A 130 20.98 -7.98 2.16
N ARG A 131 21.47 -9.16 1.81
CA ARG A 131 20.71 -10.41 1.88
C ARG A 131 20.26 -10.70 3.31
N GLU A 132 21.13 -10.47 4.28
CA GLU A 132 20.85 -10.70 5.71
C GLU A 132 19.71 -9.80 6.19
N ASN A 133 19.65 -8.55 5.73
CA ASN A 133 18.55 -7.65 6.08
C ASN A 133 17.23 -8.09 5.43
N LEU A 134 17.26 -8.58 4.20
CA LEU A 134 16.09 -9.16 3.54
C LEU A 134 15.61 -10.42 4.26
N GLU A 135 16.53 -11.34 4.59
CA GLU A 135 16.23 -12.56 5.35
C GLU A 135 15.64 -12.23 6.73
N ALA A 136 16.19 -11.24 7.43
CA ALA A 136 15.64 -10.78 8.71
C ALA A 136 14.23 -10.20 8.58
N ALA A 137 13.95 -9.41 7.53
CA ALA A 137 12.62 -8.87 7.25
C ALA A 137 11.62 -9.99 6.89
N LEU A 138 12.02 -10.92 6.03
CA LEU A 138 11.23 -12.10 5.66
C LEU A 138 10.96 -12.99 6.87
N PHE A 139 11.95 -13.21 7.73
CA PHE A 139 11.78 -14.00 8.94
C PHE A 139 10.75 -13.38 9.89
N ARG A 140 10.82 -12.06 10.12
CA ARG A 140 9.79 -11.35 10.91
C ARG A 140 8.40 -11.47 10.29
N LEU A 141 8.30 -11.37 8.96
CA LEU A 141 7.03 -11.53 8.24
C LEU A 141 6.46 -12.95 8.38
N LEU A 142 7.30 -13.97 8.21
CA LEU A 142 6.93 -15.36 8.34
C LEU A 142 6.47 -15.67 9.78
N GLN A 143 7.22 -15.22 10.78
CA GLN A 143 6.80 -15.33 12.19
C GLN A 143 5.45 -14.66 12.45
N ALA A 144 5.24 -13.46 11.89
CA ALA A 144 3.98 -12.74 12.04
C ALA A 144 2.78 -13.49 11.44
N VAL A 145 3.02 -14.39 10.48
CA VAL A 145 1.97 -15.24 9.89
C VAL A 145 1.93 -16.67 10.41
N GLY A 146 2.76 -17.02 11.40
CA GLY A 146 2.81 -18.35 12.00
C GLY A 146 3.66 -19.38 11.23
N LEU A 147 4.58 -18.92 10.40
CA LEU A 147 5.56 -19.73 9.67
C LEU A 147 6.96 -19.50 10.27
N GLU A 148 7.53 -20.50 10.95
CA GLU A 148 8.74 -20.30 11.78
C GLU A 148 9.96 -21.09 11.30
N GLU A 149 9.83 -21.91 10.25
CA GLU A 149 10.92 -22.79 9.85
C GLU A 149 11.92 -22.10 8.91
N ARG A 150 13.23 -22.39 9.10
CA ARG A 150 14.27 -21.90 8.18
C ARG A 150 14.07 -22.37 6.73
N CYS A 151 13.39 -23.50 6.52
CA CYS A 151 13.06 -24.00 5.19
C CYS A 151 12.12 -23.03 4.43
N ASP A 152 11.31 -22.26 5.17
CA ASP A 152 10.36 -21.30 4.61
C ASP A 152 11.07 -20.08 4.03
N ILE A 153 12.17 -19.62 4.64
CA ILE A 153 12.96 -18.47 4.15
C ILE A 153 13.63 -18.81 2.82
N GLU A 154 14.36 -19.93 2.75
CA GLU A 154 15.04 -20.35 1.52
C GLU A 154 14.03 -20.58 0.38
N THR A 155 12.86 -21.14 0.70
CA THR A 155 11.77 -21.32 -0.27
C THR A 155 11.18 -19.97 -0.71
N ALA A 156 10.94 -19.04 0.22
CA ALA A 156 10.48 -17.70 -0.10
C ALA A 156 11.47 -16.94 -0.99
N MET A 157 12.77 -17.04 -0.69
CA MET A 157 13.83 -16.45 -1.51
C MET A 157 13.85 -17.03 -2.94
N ARG A 158 13.68 -18.35 -3.10
CA ARG A 158 13.57 -18.97 -4.43
C ARG A 158 12.30 -18.56 -5.17
N GLY A 159 11.19 -18.32 -4.46
CA GLY A 159 9.93 -17.86 -5.03
C GLY A 159 10.00 -16.41 -5.56
N ILE A 160 10.82 -15.57 -4.94
CA ILE A 160 11.19 -14.26 -5.48
C ILE A 160 11.99 -14.44 -6.79
N GLY A 161 12.80 -15.51 -6.87
CA GLY A 161 13.56 -15.96 -8.03
C GLY A 161 14.76 -15.06 -8.39
N ASP A 162 15.59 -15.51 -9.35
CA ASP A 162 16.69 -14.69 -9.92
C ASP A 162 16.17 -13.59 -10.85
N LYS A 163 14.89 -13.69 -11.25
CA LYS A 163 14.22 -12.71 -12.08
C LYS A 163 13.63 -11.64 -11.18
N TRP A 164 14.43 -10.61 -10.96
CA TRP A 164 14.01 -9.23 -10.80
C TRP A 164 12.88 -8.94 -11.82
N SER A 165 11.63 -9.21 -11.45
CA SER A 165 10.51 -9.12 -12.38
C SER A 165 10.40 -7.67 -12.88
N PRO A 166 9.84 -7.41 -14.08
CA PRO A 166 9.60 -6.04 -14.53
C PRO A 166 8.75 -5.23 -13.52
N THR A 167 7.89 -5.90 -12.74
CA THR A 167 7.14 -5.28 -11.64
C THR A 167 7.99 -5.02 -10.38
N LEU A 168 9.01 -5.81 -10.07
CA LEU A 168 10.01 -5.51 -9.03
C LEU A 168 10.97 -4.39 -9.47
N ASN A 169 11.29 -4.32 -10.77
CA ASN A 169 12.07 -3.22 -11.36
C ASN A 169 11.31 -1.89 -11.39
N THR A 170 9.97 -1.91 -11.55
CA THR A 170 9.13 -0.70 -11.43
C THR A 170 8.67 -0.39 -10.01
N ALA A 171 8.71 -1.37 -9.11
CA ALA A 171 8.42 -1.22 -7.69
C ALA A 171 9.63 -0.80 -6.85
N ALA A 172 10.70 -0.30 -7.47
CA ALA A 172 11.81 0.29 -6.72
C ALA A 172 11.29 1.45 -5.86
N ALA A 173 11.54 1.40 -4.55
CA ALA A 173 11.32 2.55 -3.70
C ALA A 173 12.27 3.69 -4.09
N GLY A 174 11.90 4.91 -3.73
CA GLY A 174 12.62 6.13 -4.05
C GLY A 174 12.49 6.64 -5.49
N ARG A 175 11.75 5.94 -6.37
CA ARG A 175 11.53 6.38 -7.77
C ARG A 175 10.80 7.71 -7.87
N TRP A 176 10.06 8.09 -6.82
CA TRP A 176 9.42 9.39 -6.74
C TRP A 176 10.38 10.57 -6.97
N ARG A 177 11.68 10.44 -6.65
CA ARG A 177 12.69 11.49 -6.85
C ARG A 177 12.91 11.85 -8.32
N GLU A 178 12.67 10.92 -9.23
CA GLU A 178 12.83 11.10 -10.67
C GLU A 178 11.54 11.59 -11.35
N VAL A 179 10.39 11.40 -10.69
CA VAL A 179 9.06 11.60 -11.28
C VAL A 179 8.37 12.84 -10.74
N LEU A 180 8.48 13.09 -9.43
CA LEU A 180 7.79 14.20 -8.78
C LEU A 180 8.60 15.49 -8.88
N THR A 181 7.90 16.59 -9.16
CA THR A 181 8.48 17.92 -9.02
C THR A 181 8.72 18.26 -7.54
N PRO A 182 9.63 19.21 -7.21
CA PRO A 182 9.82 19.66 -5.83
C PRO A 182 8.52 20.14 -5.17
N ARG A 183 7.64 20.80 -5.93
CA ARG A 183 6.33 21.26 -5.46
C ARG A 183 5.43 20.07 -5.06
N GLN A 184 5.40 19.02 -5.86
CA GLN A 184 4.58 17.83 -5.59
C GLN A 184 5.11 17.07 -4.37
N SER A 185 6.43 16.88 -4.28
CA SER A 185 7.06 16.25 -3.13
C SER A 185 6.78 17.02 -1.83
N ALA A 186 6.89 18.35 -1.86
CA ALA A 186 6.56 19.20 -0.72
C ALA A 186 5.07 19.16 -0.35
N ALA A 187 4.17 19.14 -1.33
CA ALA A 187 2.74 19.02 -1.07
C ALA A 187 2.37 17.68 -0.41
N ILE A 188 2.99 16.57 -0.84
CA ILE A 188 2.81 15.27 -0.19
C ILE A 188 3.36 15.31 1.24
N ALA A 189 4.52 15.92 1.45
CA ALA A 189 5.13 16.07 2.77
C ALA A 189 4.24 16.83 3.75
N ASP A 190 3.64 17.93 3.30
CA ASP A 190 2.70 18.71 4.09
C ASP A 190 1.42 17.91 4.43
N LEU A 191 0.77 17.36 3.41
CA LEU A 191 -0.51 16.65 3.56
C LEU A 191 -0.42 15.37 4.41
N ALA A 192 0.71 14.66 4.31
CA ALA A 192 0.96 13.37 4.97
C ALA A 192 2.08 13.45 6.04
N SER A 193 2.29 14.65 6.60
CA SER A 193 3.33 14.90 7.61
C SER A 193 3.25 13.96 8.83
N ASP A 194 2.04 13.70 9.32
CA ASP A 194 1.80 12.76 10.42
C ASP A 194 2.24 11.33 10.07
N TYR A 195 1.86 10.85 8.88
CA TYR A 195 2.28 9.55 8.37
C TYR A 195 3.80 9.47 8.19
N LEU A 196 4.42 10.50 7.61
CA LEU A 196 5.86 10.52 7.35
C LEU A 196 6.67 10.47 8.65
N ALA A 197 6.25 11.21 9.68
CA ALA A 197 6.86 11.17 11.00
C ALA A 197 6.65 9.81 11.68
N GLU A 198 5.42 9.29 11.67
CA GLU A 198 5.05 8.02 12.33
C GLU A 198 5.87 6.83 11.80
N TYR A 199 6.09 6.77 10.49
CA TYR A 199 6.87 5.69 9.87
C TYR A 199 8.32 6.08 9.57
N GLY A 200 8.83 7.20 10.09
CA GLY A 200 10.24 7.59 9.95
C GLY A 200 10.72 7.76 8.50
N TYR A 201 9.85 8.29 7.64
CA TYR A 201 10.20 8.72 6.28
C TYR A 201 10.73 10.16 6.23
N GLU A 202 10.52 10.90 7.31
CA GLU A 202 11.17 12.18 7.60
C GLU A 202 11.73 12.13 9.02
N SER A 203 12.87 12.80 9.23
CA SER A 203 13.46 12.94 10.57
C SER A 203 12.61 13.93 11.36
N SER A 204 12.09 13.49 12.51
CA SER A 204 11.41 14.34 13.49
C SER A 204 12.31 15.48 13.99
#